data_AF-A0A975C6B6-F1
#
_entry.id   AF-A0A975C6B6-F1
#
_cell.length_a   1.000
_cell.length_b   1.000
_cell.length_c   1.000
_cell.angle_alpha   90.00
_cell.angle_beta   90.00
_cell.angle_gamma   90.00
#
_symmetry.space_group_name_H-M   'P 1'
#
loop_
_entity.id
_entity.type
_entity.pdbx_description
1 polymer ?
#
loop_
_entity_poly.entity_id
_entity_poly.type
_entity_poly.pdbx_seq_one_letter_code
_entity_poly.pdbx_strand_id
1 'polypeptide(L)'
;MERKSFFPGSAPQDAMPTWKRAYYYIVIAGLSIFGILIFLFFMDVLLIQEWFLATLLGGVFLFLCWVIVQLLRLPRTSGATTFNQLDTSTGYIIHAHNEWTGETEAISFHWEQIDALLIGIWTNPGFKGRKYDYVGARLVYRYDQNGVKKYADHIIVCEKKLEKWVDTITRHAIPALVTNSNISAVEEQDFDTMLIEIHAVTIGEITSVKDWFMEQDDFTLWHPSAIHQ
;
A
#
# COMPACT_ATOMS: atom_id res chain seq x y z
N MET A 1 16.05 -10.55 -32.47
CA MET A 1 15.29 -9.30 -32.66
C MET A 1 14.98 -8.73 -31.30
N GLU A 2 15.62 -7.62 -30.92
CA GLU A 2 15.33 -6.94 -29.66
C GLU A 2 14.11 -6.02 -29.83
N ARG A 3 13.06 -6.22 -29.03
CA ARG A 3 11.95 -5.26 -28.97
C ARG A 3 12.38 -4.08 -28.10
N LYS A 4 12.76 -2.97 -28.73
CA LYS A 4 12.90 -1.68 -28.05
C LYS A 4 11.51 -1.25 -27.55
N SER A 5 11.32 -1.22 -26.23
CA SER A 5 10.13 -0.64 -25.59
C SER A 5 10.12 0.87 -25.86
N PHE A 6 9.15 1.35 -26.64
CA PHE A 6 9.17 2.69 -27.24
C PHE A 6 8.04 3.57 -26.67
N PHE A 7 8.18 3.99 -25.41
CA PHE A 7 7.27 4.93 -24.76
C PHE A 7 8.06 6.04 -24.04
N PRO A 8 7.98 7.30 -24.49
CA PRO A 8 8.43 8.46 -23.71
C PRO A 8 7.30 8.93 -22.78
N GLY A 9 7.60 9.55 -21.63
CA GLY A 9 6.55 10.34 -20.94
C GLY A 9 6.67 10.55 -19.43
N SER A 10 7.51 9.79 -18.72
CA SER A 10 7.96 10.18 -17.39
C SER A 10 9.45 9.92 -17.26
N ALA A 11 10.20 10.88 -16.70
CA ALA A 11 11.55 10.58 -16.23
C ALA A 11 11.46 9.46 -15.17
N PRO A 12 12.46 8.56 -15.07
CA PRO A 12 12.54 7.69 -13.91
C PRO A 12 12.50 8.56 -12.64
N GLN A 13 11.62 8.25 -11.69
CA GLN A 13 11.68 8.90 -10.39
C GLN A 13 12.99 8.44 -9.76
N ASP A 14 13.95 9.36 -9.63
CA ASP A 14 15.28 9.03 -9.15
C ASP A 14 15.20 8.40 -7.76
N ALA A 15 15.84 7.24 -7.63
CA ALA A 15 15.91 6.46 -6.40
C ALA A 15 16.31 7.35 -5.22
N MET A 16 15.60 7.22 -4.08
CA MET A 16 15.55 8.18 -2.96
C MET A 16 16.82 9.06 -2.85
N PRO A 17 16.71 10.40 -3.04
CA PRO A 17 17.87 11.28 -3.23
C PRO A 17 19.03 11.03 -2.27
N THR A 18 20.27 11.05 -2.77
CA THR A 18 21.48 10.61 -2.04
C THR A 18 21.64 11.27 -0.68
N TRP A 19 21.18 12.52 -0.51
CA TRP A 19 21.18 13.22 0.77
C TRP A 19 20.19 12.64 1.79
N LYS A 20 19.02 12.15 1.37
CA LYS A 20 18.07 11.42 2.25
C LYS A 20 18.66 10.09 2.68
N ARG A 21 19.28 9.34 1.75
CA ARG A 21 19.99 8.09 2.07
C ARG A 21 21.16 8.32 3.04
N ALA A 22 21.95 9.37 2.83
CA ALA A 22 23.03 9.76 3.73
C ALA A 22 22.48 10.14 5.13
N TYR A 23 21.44 10.98 5.20
CA TYR A 23 20.77 11.33 6.46
C TYR A 23 20.25 10.09 7.19
N TYR A 24 19.65 9.14 6.47
CA TYR A 24 19.15 7.88 7.03
C TYR A 24 20.26 7.06 7.70
N TYR A 25 21.40 6.87 7.03
CA TYR A 25 22.54 6.17 7.61
C TYR A 25 23.21 6.96 8.75
N ILE A 26 23.19 8.30 8.72
CA ILE A 26 23.65 9.15 9.83
C ILE A 26 22.77 8.96 11.08
N VAL A 27 21.44 8.86 10.92
CA VAL A 27 20.51 8.58 12.03
C VAL A 27 20.76 7.18 12.61
N ILE A 28 20.94 6.16 11.76
CA ILE A 28 21.28 4.80 12.22
C ILE A 28 22.63 4.78 12.94
N ALA A 29 23.65 5.49 12.43
CA ALA A 29 24.97 5.58 13.07
C ALA A 29 24.88 6.28 14.44
N GLY A 30 24.13 7.38 14.55
CA GLY A 30 23.89 8.08 15.82
C GLY A 30 23.19 7.20 16.85
N LEU A 31 22.13 6.50 16.46
CA LEU A 31 21.43 5.52 17.31
C LEU A 31 22.36 4.36 17.73
N SER A 32 23.25 3.91 16.83
CA SER A 32 24.20 2.83 17.12
C SER A 32 25.27 3.27 18.13
N ILE A 33 25.82 4.48 17.98
CA ILE A 33 26.77 5.08 18.95
C ILE A 33 26.09 5.25 20.31
N PHE A 34 24.85 5.76 20.34
CA PHE A 34 24.08 5.90 21.58
C PHE A 34 23.79 4.55 22.24
N GLY A 35 23.45 3.51 21.46
CA GLY A 35 23.30 2.14 21.96
C GLY A 35 24.60 1.57 22.55
N ILE A 36 25.75 1.84 21.93
CA ILE A 36 27.07 1.45 22.48
C ILE A 36 27.34 2.15 23.82
N LEU A 37 27.03 3.45 23.94
CA LEU A 37 27.19 4.18 25.20
C LEU A 37 26.30 3.61 26.32
N ILE A 38 25.05 3.25 26.01
CA ILE A 38 24.15 2.57 26.95
C ILE A 38 24.69 1.18 27.33
N PHE A 39 25.24 0.43 26.38
CA PHE A 39 25.85 -0.88 26.65
C PHE A 39 27.07 -0.78 27.57
N LEU A 40 27.95 0.20 27.35
CA LEU A 40 29.11 0.43 28.23
C LEU A 40 28.65 0.80 29.64
N PHE A 41 27.69 1.73 29.78
CA PHE A 41 27.14 2.11 31.08
C PHE A 41 26.40 0.95 31.78
N PHE A 42 25.71 0.09 31.02
CA PHE A 42 25.13 -1.17 31.52
C PHE A 42 26.20 -2.10 32.11
N MET A 43 27.35 -2.25 31.43
CA MET A 43 28.47 -3.06 31.93
C MET A 43 29.09 -2.47 33.21
N ASP A 44 29.26 -1.15 33.29
CA ASP A 44 29.76 -0.49 34.51
C ASP A 44 28.80 -0.68 35.69
N VAL A 45 27.49 -0.54 35.46
CA VAL A 45 26.45 -0.74 36.49
C VAL A 45 26.36 -2.21 36.94
N LEU A 46 26.59 -3.18 36.04
CA LEU A 46 26.74 -4.59 36.41
C LEU A 46 27.96 -4.85 37.30
N LEU A 47 29.11 -4.21 37.03
CA LEU A 47 30.32 -4.35 37.85
C LEU A 47 30.13 -3.80 39.27
N ILE A 48 29.29 -2.78 39.43
CA ILE A 48 28.89 -2.18 40.72
C ILE A 48 27.78 -3.01 41.42
N GLN A 49 27.24 -4.04 40.75
CA GLN A 49 26.17 -4.93 41.24
C GLN A 49 24.80 -4.23 41.43
N GLU A 50 24.55 -3.14 40.71
CA GLU A 50 23.28 -2.41 40.75
C GLU A 50 22.24 -3.04 39.81
N TRP A 51 21.81 -4.26 40.17
CA TRP A 51 21.01 -5.18 39.33
C TRP A 51 19.74 -4.56 38.73
N PHE A 52 19.05 -3.67 39.45
CA PHE A 52 17.84 -3.02 38.95
C PHE A 52 18.15 -2.04 37.81
N LEU A 53 19.14 -1.17 38.01
CA LEU A 53 19.57 -0.20 37.00
C LEU A 53 20.20 -0.92 35.78
N ALA A 54 20.97 -1.99 36.03
CA ALA A 54 21.48 -2.84 34.96
C ALA A 54 20.34 -3.46 34.13
N THR A 55 19.32 -4.04 34.78
CA THR A 55 18.18 -4.63 34.09
C THR A 55 17.43 -3.61 33.22
N LEU A 56 17.26 -2.38 33.73
CA LEU A 56 16.64 -1.28 32.98
C LEU A 56 17.46 -0.88 31.75
N LEU A 57 18.77 -0.67 31.92
CA LEU A 57 19.68 -0.28 30.82
C LEU A 57 19.80 -1.38 29.76
N GLY A 58 19.88 -2.64 30.17
CA GLY A 58 19.88 -3.80 29.27
C GLY A 58 18.58 -3.92 28.46
N GLY A 59 17.43 -3.65 29.08
CA GLY A 59 16.14 -3.58 28.37
C GLY A 59 16.09 -2.47 27.32
N VAL A 60 16.57 -1.27 27.65
CA VAL A 60 16.68 -0.15 26.71
C VAL A 60 17.65 -0.45 25.56
N PHE A 61 18.80 -1.08 25.85
CA PHE A 61 19.75 -1.52 24.84
C PHE A 61 19.14 -2.53 23.85
N LEU A 62 18.47 -3.58 24.36
CA LEU A 62 17.81 -4.59 23.52
C LEU A 62 16.70 -3.96 22.64
N PHE A 63 15.94 -3.01 23.18
CA PHE A 63 14.95 -2.26 22.41
C PHE A 63 15.59 -1.42 21.29
N LEU A 64 16.69 -0.71 21.57
CA LEU A 64 17.43 0.05 20.56
C LEU A 64 18.01 -0.87 19.47
N CYS A 65 18.57 -2.03 19.84
CA CYS A 65 19.02 -3.03 18.87
C CYS A 65 17.88 -3.52 17.97
N TRP A 66 16.68 -3.77 18.53
CA TRP A 66 15.50 -4.15 17.75
C TRP A 66 15.08 -3.03 16.78
N VAL A 67 15.01 -1.77 17.21
CA VAL A 67 14.72 -0.62 16.33
C VAL A 67 15.74 -0.51 15.20
N ILE A 68 17.05 -0.61 15.50
CA ILE A 68 18.12 -0.58 14.49
C ILE A 68 17.97 -1.73 13.49
N VAL A 69 17.61 -2.94 13.92
CA VAL A 69 17.36 -4.08 13.02
C VAL A 69 16.15 -3.83 12.10
N GLN A 70 15.07 -3.22 12.58
CA GLN A 70 13.92 -2.87 11.72
C GLN A 70 14.30 -1.77 10.71
N LEU A 71 15.04 -0.75 11.12
CA LEU A 71 15.56 0.28 10.21
C LEU A 71 16.48 -0.32 9.13
N LEU A 72 17.38 -1.25 9.50
CA LEU A 72 18.26 -1.94 8.54
C LEU A 72 17.52 -2.90 7.59
N ARG A 73 16.22 -3.16 7.81
CA ARG A 73 15.34 -3.92 6.90
C ARG A 73 14.61 -3.04 5.88
N LEU A 74 14.34 -1.77 6.16
CA LEU A 74 13.60 -0.89 5.24
C LEU A 74 14.28 -0.76 3.84
N PRO A 75 15.62 -0.64 3.71
CA PRO A 75 16.27 -0.64 2.39
C PRO A 75 16.28 -2.01 1.67
N ARG A 76 15.70 -3.06 2.28
CA ARG A 76 15.70 -4.45 1.78
C ARG A 76 14.29 -4.98 1.50
N THR A 77 13.24 -4.21 1.78
CA THR A 77 11.88 -4.59 1.39
C THR A 77 11.69 -4.37 -0.11
N SER A 78 11.53 -5.45 -0.86
CA SER A 78 11.33 -5.47 -2.31
C SER A 78 9.91 -5.09 -2.76
N GLY A 79 9.19 -4.31 -1.95
CA GLY A 79 7.84 -3.83 -2.26
C GLY A 79 7.88 -2.42 -2.83
N ALA A 80 6.93 -2.08 -3.70
CA ALA A 80 6.74 -0.71 -4.16
C ALA A 80 6.35 0.20 -2.99
N THR A 81 6.97 1.38 -2.91
CA THR A 81 6.70 2.40 -1.89
C THR A 81 5.81 3.52 -2.43
N THR A 82 5.78 3.72 -3.75
CA THR A 82 4.97 4.72 -4.43
C THR A 82 4.36 4.16 -5.71
N PHE A 83 3.17 4.64 -6.07
CA PHE A 83 2.45 4.23 -7.27
C PHE A 83 2.04 5.48 -8.06
N ASN A 84 2.43 5.55 -9.33
CA ASN A 84 2.02 6.61 -10.26
C ASN A 84 1.17 6.02 -11.39
N GLN A 85 0.17 6.76 -11.87
CA GLN A 85 -0.66 6.41 -13.04
C GLN A 85 -0.35 7.33 -14.20
N LEU A 86 -0.24 6.75 -15.39
CA LEU A 86 -0.60 7.44 -16.62
C LEU A 86 -1.92 6.85 -17.13
N ASP A 87 -2.95 7.69 -17.22
CA ASP A 87 -4.09 7.39 -18.09
C ASP A 87 -3.64 7.56 -19.54
N THR A 88 -3.87 6.52 -20.34
CA THR A 88 -3.71 6.58 -21.79
C THR A 88 -5.08 6.38 -22.44
N SER A 89 -5.22 6.73 -23.72
CA SER A 89 -6.46 6.53 -24.47
C SER A 89 -6.89 5.06 -24.61
N THR A 90 -6.07 4.10 -24.18
CA THR A 90 -6.32 2.66 -24.27
C THR A 90 -6.00 1.85 -22.99
N GLY A 91 -5.57 2.45 -21.86
CA GLY A 91 -5.31 1.75 -20.59
C GLY A 91 -4.69 2.59 -19.45
N TYR A 92 -4.69 2.06 -18.20
CA TYR A 92 -3.96 2.56 -17.01
C TYR A 92 -2.54 1.96 -17.03
N ILE A 93 -1.48 2.77 -17.03
CA ILE A 93 -0.11 2.27 -16.75
C ILE A 93 0.15 2.47 -15.26
N ILE A 94 0.31 1.37 -14.52
CA ILE A 94 0.83 1.39 -13.14
C ILE A 94 2.34 1.53 -13.21
N HIS A 95 2.89 2.60 -12.66
CA HIS A 95 4.31 2.69 -12.32
C HIS A 95 4.46 2.47 -10.81
N ALA A 96 4.76 1.23 -10.44
CA ALA A 96 5.07 0.83 -9.08
C ALA A 96 6.57 1.04 -8.83
N HIS A 97 6.92 1.98 -7.95
CA HIS A 97 8.29 2.42 -7.70
C HIS A 97 8.72 2.12 -6.26
N ASN A 98 9.91 1.57 -6.10
CA ASN A 98 10.55 1.37 -4.80
C ASN A 98 11.63 2.45 -4.59
N GLU A 99 11.36 3.45 -3.75
CA GLU A 99 12.27 4.56 -3.47
C GLU A 99 13.63 4.07 -2.91
N TRP A 100 13.67 2.93 -2.22
CA TRP A 100 14.89 2.39 -1.61
C TRP A 100 15.82 1.70 -2.61
N THR A 101 15.28 0.95 -3.56
CA THR A 101 16.10 0.27 -4.59
C THR A 101 16.26 1.11 -5.86
N GLY A 102 15.28 1.94 -6.19
CA GLY A 102 15.14 2.63 -7.48
C GLY A 102 14.41 1.81 -8.53
N GLU A 103 14.04 0.56 -8.22
CA GLU A 103 13.32 -0.32 -9.13
C GLU A 103 11.94 0.26 -9.44
N THR A 104 11.58 0.27 -10.72
CA THR A 104 10.29 0.76 -11.19
C THR A 104 9.68 -0.31 -12.09
N GLU A 105 8.67 -1.01 -11.58
CA GLU A 105 7.86 -1.92 -12.38
C GLU A 105 6.77 -1.12 -13.10
N ALA A 106 6.63 -1.36 -14.41
CA ALA A 106 5.64 -0.69 -15.26
C ALA A 106 4.63 -1.73 -15.77
N ILE A 107 3.51 -1.85 -15.06
CA ILE A 107 2.41 -2.74 -15.46
C ILE A 107 1.50 -1.95 -16.40
N SER A 108 1.59 -2.24 -17.69
CA SER A 108 0.66 -1.74 -18.71
C SER A 108 -0.33 -2.83 -19.13
N PHE A 109 -1.61 -2.48 -19.16
CA PHE A 109 -2.72 -3.32 -19.61
C PHE A 109 -3.79 -2.43 -20.25
N HIS A 110 -4.50 -2.97 -21.22
CA HIS A 110 -5.60 -2.26 -21.88
C HIS A 110 -6.90 -2.37 -21.08
N TRP A 111 -7.79 -1.38 -21.22
CA TRP A 111 -9.11 -1.41 -20.57
C TRP A 111 -9.91 -2.67 -20.94
N GLU A 112 -9.79 -3.12 -22.19
CA GLU A 112 -10.41 -4.36 -22.72
C GLU A 112 -9.86 -5.66 -22.08
N GLN A 113 -8.74 -5.60 -21.35
CA GLN A 113 -8.17 -6.77 -20.66
C GLN A 113 -8.71 -6.94 -19.24
N ILE A 114 -9.56 -6.03 -18.74
CA ILE A 114 -10.11 -6.10 -17.37
C ILE A 114 -11.32 -7.04 -17.34
N ASP A 115 -11.13 -8.23 -16.76
CA ASP A 115 -12.19 -9.22 -16.49
C ASP A 115 -13.21 -8.72 -15.46
N ALA A 116 -12.72 -8.02 -14.44
CA ALA A 116 -13.51 -7.54 -13.30
C ALA A 116 -12.77 -6.45 -12.55
N LEU A 117 -13.48 -5.41 -12.12
CA LEU A 117 -13.01 -4.36 -11.22
C LEU A 117 -13.91 -4.32 -9.97
N LEU A 118 -13.31 -4.53 -8.81
CA LEU A 118 -13.96 -4.35 -7.51
C LEU A 118 -13.52 -3.01 -6.91
N ILE A 119 -14.48 -2.17 -6.56
CA ILE A 119 -14.28 -0.95 -5.78
C ILE A 119 -14.87 -1.17 -4.40
N GLY A 120 -14.10 -0.86 -3.36
CA GLY A 120 -14.56 -0.97 -1.98
C GLY A 120 -13.79 -0.02 -1.08
N ILE A 121 -14.08 -0.09 0.21
CA ILE A 121 -13.62 0.94 1.14
C ILE A 121 -12.21 0.66 1.63
N TRP A 122 -11.39 1.70 1.66
CA TRP A 122 -10.01 1.66 2.14
C TRP A 122 -9.83 2.35 3.49
N THR A 123 -9.19 1.64 4.41
CA THR A 123 -8.83 2.09 5.75
C THR A 123 -7.36 1.76 6.00
N ASN A 124 -6.62 2.69 6.63
CA ASN A 124 -5.23 2.46 6.99
C ASN A 124 -5.10 1.28 7.99
N PRO A 125 -4.24 0.26 7.75
CA PRO A 125 -4.05 -0.85 8.67
C PRO A 125 -3.69 -0.38 10.09
N GLY A 126 -4.45 -0.86 11.08
CA GLY A 126 -4.40 -0.40 12.48
C GLY A 126 -5.58 0.48 12.92
N PHE A 127 -6.53 0.77 12.03
CA PHE A 127 -7.70 1.60 12.32
C PHE A 127 -8.84 0.87 13.09
N LYS A 128 -9.79 1.62 13.70
CA LYS A 128 -10.76 1.15 14.72
C LYS A 128 -12.26 1.30 14.39
N GLY A 129 -12.63 1.52 13.13
CA GLY A 129 -14.03 1.52 12.66
C GLY A 129 -14.91 2.70 13.15
N ARG A 130 -14.84 3.85 12.47
CA ARG A 130 -15.76 5.01 12.65
C ARG A 130 -16.01 5.67 11.30
N LYS A 131 -17.21 6.24 11.07
CA LYS A 131 -17.62 6.87 9.79
C LYS A 131 -16.70 8.01 9.33
N TYR A 132 -16.07 8.75 10.26
CA TYR A 132 -15.18 9.89 9.94
C TYR A 132 -13.78 9.53 9.45
N ASP A 133 -13.39 8.26 9.58
CA ASP A 133 -12.04 7.77 9.26
C ASP A 133 -12.02 6.99 7.93
N TYR A 134 -13.03 7.20 7.07
CA TYR A 134 -12.96 6.87 5.65
C TYR A 134 -11.80 7.64 5.01
N VAL A 135 -10.77 6.93 4.55
CA VAL A 135 -9.59 7.55 3.92
C VAL A 135 -9.71 7.56 2.40
N GLY A 136 -10.45 6.62 1.82
CA GLY A 136 -10.65 6.55 0.37
C GLY A 136 -11.24 5.22 -0.11
N ALA A 137 -11.20 5.03 -1.42
CA ALA A 137 -11.55 3.77 -2.07
C ALA A 137 -10.28 2.95 -2.38
N ARG A 138 -10.35 1.62 -2.28
CA ARG A 138 -9.42 0.70 -2.94
C ARG A 138 -10.11 0.23 -4.21
N LEU A 139 -9.39 0.26 -5.33
CA LEU A 139 -9.77 -0.42 -6.56
C LEU A 139 -8.89 -1.66 -6.65
N VAL A 140 -9.47 -2.83 -6.82
CA VAL A 140 -8.77 -4.09 -7.07
C VAL A 140 -9.33 -4.66 -8.38
N TYR A 141 -8.48 -4.94 -9.35
CA TYR A 141 -8.93 -5.43 -10.66
C TYR A 141 -8.17 -6.67 -11.10
N ARG A 142 -8.91 -7.56 -11.74
CA ARG A 142 -8.38 -8.73 -12.45
C ARG A 142 -8.24 -8.38 -13.93
N TYR A 143 -7.10 -8.72 -14.52
CA TYR A 143 -6.85 -8.55 -15.94
C TYR A 143 -6.15 -9.78 -16.56
N ASP A 144 -6.42 -10.06 -17.83
CA ASP A 144 -5.69 -11.08 -18.58
C ASP A 144 -4.36 -10.50 -19.11
N GLN A 145 -3.24 -11.18 -18.85
CA GLN A 145 -1.96 -10.91 -19.47
C GLN A 145 -1.40 -12.14 -20.22
N ASN A 146 -1.90 -12.36 -21.44
CA ASN A 146 -1.53 -13.43 -22.38
C ASN A 146 -2.08 -14.83 -22.00
N GLY A 147 -3.36 -14.90 -21.62
CA GLY A 147 -4.02 -16.13 -21.14
C GLY A 147 -3.72 -16.45 -19.67
N VAL A 148 -3.08 -15.52 -18.95
CA VAL A 148 -2.77 -15.63 -17.51
C VAL A 148 -3.48 -14.49 -16.80
N LYS A 149 -4.46 -14.83 -15.97
CA LYS A 149 -5.12 -13.89 -15.06
C LYS A 149 -4.12 -13.35 -14.06
N LYS A 150 -4.15 -12.03 -13.85
CA LYS A 150 -3.36 -11.30 -12.86
C LYS A 150 -4.24 -10.30 -12.13
N TYR A 151 -3.75 -9.84 -10.97
CA TYR A 151 -4.44 -8.90 -10.12
C TYR A 151 -3.52 -7.71 -9.81
N ALA A 152 -4.11 -6.53 -9.67
CA ALA A 152 -3.42 -5.36 -9.14
C ALA A 152 -4.44 -4.43 -8.45
N ASP A 153 -3.95 -3.57 -7.57
CA ASP A 153 -4.78 -2.60 -6.85
C ASP A 153 -4.23 -1.18 -6.89
N HIS A 154 -5.14 -0.20 -6.78
CA HIS A 154 -4.88 1.19 -7.17
C HIS A 154 -5.67 2.14 -6.24
N ILE A 155 -5.11 2.45 -5.06
CA ILE A 155 -5.79 3.15 -3.94
C ILE A 155 -6.06 4.64 -4.24
N ILE A 156 -7.28 5.11 -3.97
CA ILE A 156 -7.75 6.47 -4.26
C ILE A 156 -8.22 7.18 -2.99
N VAL A 157 -7.36 8.07 -2.48
CA VAL A 157 -7.63 8.99 -1.35
C VAL A 157 -8.24 10.34 -1.80
N CYS A 158 -8.31 10.60 -3.13
CA CYS A 158 -8.74 11.89 -3.67
C CYS A 158 -10.05 11.79 -4.47
N GLU A 159 -11.06 12.54 -4.03
CA GLU A 159 -12.38 12.66 -4.68
C GLU A 159 -12.29 12.93 -6.20
N LYS A 160 -11.47 13.92 -6.61
CA LYS A 160 -11.25 14.25 -8.04
C LYS A 160 -10.51 13.19 -8.86
N LYS A 161 -9.95 12.16 -8.22
CA LYS A 161 -9.46 10.95 -8.91
C LYS A 161 -10.55 9.88 -8.97
N LEU A 162 -11.42 9.80 -7.96
CA LEU A 162 -12.53 8.85 -7.90
C LEU A 162 -13.63 9.19 -8.93
N GLU A 163 -14.00 10.48 -9.05
CA GLU A 163 -14.89 11.00 -10.11
C GLU A 163 -14.41 10.59 -11.51
N LYS A 164 -13.12 10.84 -11.80
CA LYS A 164 -12.48 10.46 -13.07
C LYS A 164 -12.50 8.95 -13.32
N TRP A 165 -12.47 8.14 -12.28
CA TRP A 165 -12.56 6.69 -12.42
C TRP A 165 -13.97 6.23 -12.77
N VAL A 166 -15.02 6.87 -12.24
CA VAL A 166 -16.42 6.64 -12.68
C VAL A 166 -16.58 7.00 -14.17
N ASP A 167 -16.03 8.16 -14.59
CA ASP A 167 -15.96 8.58 -16.00
C ASP A 167 -15.28 7.52 -16.88
N THR A 168 -14.10 7.04 -16.48
CA THR A 168 -13.31 6.05 -17.23
C THR A 168 -14.03 4.70 -17.33
N ILE A 169 -14.60 4.21 -16.22
CA ILE A 169 -15.35 2.96 -16.17
C ILE A 169 -16.56 3.02 -17.10
N THR A 170 -17.32 4.12 -17.04
CA THR A 170 -18.50 4.34 -17.89
C THR A 170 -18.12 4.45 -19.36
N ARG A 171 -17.03 5.18 -19.68
CA ARG A 171 -16.55 5.40 -21.05
C ARG A 171 -16.02 4.13 -21.71
N HIS A 172 -15.35 3.26 -20.95
CA HIS A 172 -14.72 2.04 -21.46
C HIS A 172 -15.53 0.76 -21.14
N ALA A 173 -16.75 0.90 -20.62
CA ALA A 173 -17.65 -0.20 -20.24
C ALA A 173 -16.97 -1.27 -19.36
N ILE A 174 -16.12 -0.84 -18.43
CA ILE A 174 -15.34 -1.74 -17.57
C ILE A 174 -16.31 -2.50 -16.64
N PRO A 175 -16.23 -3.85 -16.54
CA PRO A 175 -17.11 -4.65 -15.68
C PRO A 175 -16.79 -4.38 -14.20
N ALA A 176 -17.47 -3.38 -13.62
CA ALA A 176 -17.10 -2.81 -12.34
C ALA A 176 -18.24 -2.86 -11.30
N LEU A 177 -17.88 -3.28 -10.09
CA LEU A 177 -18.74 -3.53 -8.94
C LEU A 177 -18.28 -2.70 -7.73
N VAL A 178 -19.21 -2.16 -6.95
CA VAL A 178 -18.94 -1.35 -5.75
C VAL A 178 -19.56 -1.99 -4.52
N THR A 179 -18.76 -2.21 -3.48
CA THR A 179 -19.21 -2.70 -2.17
C THR A 179 -18.93 -1.68 -1.06
N ASN A 180 -19.80 -1.65 -0.04
CA ASN A 180 -19.55 -0.92 1.21
C ASN A 180 -18.67 -1.73 2.20
N SER A 181 -18.26 -2.94 1.83
CA SER A 181 -17.29 -3.75 2.59
C SER A 181 -15.90 -3.12 2.59
N ASN A 182 -15.17 -3.31 3.69
CA ASN A 182 -13.75 -2.95 3.78
C ASN A 182 -12.88 -3.99 3.06
N ILE A 183 -12.33 -3.61 1.90
CA ILE A 183 -11.49 -4.49 1.06
C ILE A 183 -9.98 -4.23 1.23
N SER A 184 -9.58 -3.52 2.31
CA SER A 184 -8.17 -3.15 2.56
C SER A 184 -7.23 -4.33 2.74
N ALA A 185 -7.76 -5.52 3.06
CA ALA A 185 -7.01 -6.75 3.30
C ALA A 185 -7.16 -7.82 2.19
N VAL A 186 -7.86 -7.52 1.09
CA VAL A 186 -8.04 -8.49 -0.01
C VAL A 186 -6.70 -8.81 -0.69
N GLU A 187 -6.38 -10.09 -0.76
CA GLU A 187 -5.26 -10.65 -1.53
C GLU A 187 -5.76 -11.24 -2.87
N GLU A 188 -4.82 -11.54 -3.78
CA GLU A 188 -5.11 -12.16 -5.09
C GLU A 188 -5.93 -13.46 -4.97
N GLN A 189 -5.60 -14.29 -3.97
CA GLN A 189 -6.30 -15.55 -3.70
C GLN A 189 -7.75 -15.38 -3.22
N ASP A 190 -8.07 -14.25 -2.58
CA ASP A 190 -9.39 -14.01 -1.99
C ASP A 190 -10.36 -13.30 -2.97
N PHE A 191 -9.88 -12.83 -4.12
CA PHE A 191 -10.66 -11.94 -5.01
C PHE A 191 -11.92 -12.60 -5.58
N ASP A 192 -11.83 -13.84 -6.10
CA ASP A 192 -13.00 -14.55 -6.64
C ASP A 192 -14.00 -14.96 -5.53
N THR A 193 -13.52 -15.24 -4.31
CA THR A 193 -14.36 -15.47 -3.12
C THR A 193 -15.10 -14.18 -2.73
N MET A 194 -14.36 -13.06 -2.62
CA MET A 194 -14.91 -11.73 -2.36
C MET A 194 -16.01 -11.37 -3.35
N LEU A 195 -15.81 -11.56 -4.66
CA LEU A 195 -16.83 -11.28 -5.69
C LEU A 195 -18.15 -12.05 -5.52
N ILE A 196 -18.15 -13.16 -4.77
CA ILE A 196 -19.33 -13.99 -4.49
C ILE A 196 -19.96 -13.63 -3.13
N GLU A 197 -19.14 -13.31 -2.13
CA GLU A 197 -19.57 -13.08 -0.75
C GLU A 197 -20.05 -11.64 -0.46
N ILE A 198 -19.48 -10.64 -1.13
CA ILE A 198 -19.81 -9.22 -0.86
C ILE A 198 -21.05 -8.75 -1.62
N HIS A 199 -21.92 -8.02 -0.94
CA HIS A 199 -23.01 -7.30 -1.61
C HIS A 199 -22.46 -6.10 -2.39
N ALA A 200 -22.27 -6.28 -3.69
CA ALA A 200 -21.80 -5.22 -4.58
C ALA A 200 -22.83 -4.85 -5.66
N VAL A 201 -22.84 -3.56 -6.02
CA VAL A 201 -23.74 -2.94 -7.02
C VAL A 201 -22.94 -2.56 -8.26
N THR A 202 -23.53 -2.59 -9.46
CA THR A 202 -22.82 -2.18 -10.69
C THR A 202 -22.66 -0.65 -10.78
N ILE A 203 -21.53 -0.18 -11.31
CA ILE A 203 -21.25 1.27 -11.38
C ILE A 203 -22.23 2.03 -12.29
N GLY A 204 -22.88 1.36 -13.24
CA GLY A 204 -23.88 1.99 -14.13
C GLY A 204 -25.11 2.57 -13.42
N GLU A 205 -25.32 2.24 -12.14
CA GLU A 205 -26.46 2.73 -11.34
C GLU A 205 -26.10 3.93 -10.42
N ILE A 206 -24.81 4.32 -10.33
CA ILE A 206 -24.35 5.37 -9.41
C ILE A 206 -23.59 6.50 -10.13
N THR A 207 -23.84 7.74 -9.74
CA THR A 207 -23.15 8.93 -10.26
C THR A 207 -21.86 9.26 -9.50
N SER A 208 -21.76 8.83 -8.24
CA SER A 208 -20.64 9.12 -7.34
C SER A 208 -20.41 7.99 -6.35
N VAL A 209 -19.25 7.35 -6.43
CA VAL A 209 -18.83 6.28 -5.49
C VAL A 209 -18.70 6.84 -4.07
N LYS A 210 -18.25 8.10 -3.91
CA LYS A 210 -18.15 8.77 -2.62
C LYS A 210 -19.53 8.91 -1.97
N ASP A 211 -20.50 9.46 -2.71
CA ASP A 211 -21.80 9.77 -2.13
C ASP A 211 -22.57 8.48 -1.83
N TRP A 212 -22.44 7.45 -2.69
CA TRP A 212 -22.92 6.10 -2.41
C TRP A 212 -22.35 5.51 -1.10
N PHE A 213 -21.06 5.68 -0.79
CA PHE A 213 -20.49 5.27 0.51
C PHE A 213 -21.02 6.11 1.69
N MET A 214 -21.30 7.40 1.47
CA MET A 214 -21.77 8.32 2.52
C MET A 214 -23.25 8.12 2.87
N GLU A 215 -24.07 7.73 1.89
CA GLU A 215 -25.50 7.39 1.98
C GLU A 215 -25.77 6.06 2.68
N GLN A 216 -24.76 5.21 2.88
CA GLN A 216 -24.93 4.01 3.71
C GLN A 216 -25.22 4.39 5.17
N ASP A 217 -26.21 3.73 5.79
CA ASP A 217 -26.48 3.82 7.22
C ASP A 217 -25.75 2.75 8.04
N ASP A 218 -25.47 1.58 7.43
CA ASP A 218 -24.76 0.47 8.08
C ASP A 218 -23.25 0.50 7.81
N PHE A 219 -22.47 0.45 8.89
CA PHE A 219 -21.01 0.49 8.92
C PHE A 219 -20.39 -0.76 9.55
N THR A 220 -21.19 -1.78 9.88
CA THR A 220 -20.67 -3.04 10.44
C THR A 220 -19.75 -3.77 9.44
N LEU A 221 -20.03 -3.67 8.14
CA LEU A 221 -19.21 -4.19 7.04
C LEU A 221 -17.88 -3.41 6.82
N TRP A 222 -17.62 -2.33 7.57
CA TRP A 222 -16.34 -1.61 7.53
C TRP A 222 -15.26 -2.23 8.42
N HIS A 223 -15.62 -3.16 9.31
CA HIS A 223 -14.63 -4.02 9.93
C HIS A 223 -14.05 -4.94 8.85
N PRO A 224 -12.73 -5.17 8.78
CA PRO A 224 -12.19 -6.19 7.91
C PRO A 224 -12.81 -7.53 8.32
N SER A 225 -13.50 -8.18 7.38
CA SER A 225 -14.11 -9.49 7.59
C SER A 225 -13.06 -10.45 8.13
N ALA A 226 -13.39 -11.20 9.19
CA ALA A 226 -12.47 -12.14 9.84
C ALA A 226 -12.31 -13.45 9.03
N ILE A 227 -12.09 -13.31 7.71
CA ILE A 227 -11.92 -14.39 6.73
C ILE A 227 -10.62 -15.17 7.01
N HIS A 228 -9.65 -14.53 7.66
CA HIS A 228 -8.41 -15.16 8.14
C HIS A 228 -8.29 -15.07 9.67
N GLN A 229 -8.84 -16.07 10.37
CA GLN A 229 -8.53 -16.44 11.77
C GLN A 229 -8.41 -17.96 11.90
#